data_AF-A0A163SBD1-F1
#
_entry.id   AF-A0A163SBD1-F1
#
_cell.length_a   1.000
_cell.length_b   1.000
_cell.length_c   1.000
_cell.angle_alpha   90.00
_cell.angle_beta   90.00
_cell.angle_gamma   90.00
#
_symmetry.space_group_name_H-M   'P 1'
#
loop_
_entity.id
_entity.type
_entity.pdbx_description
1 polymer ?
#
loop_
_entity_poly.entity_id
_entity_poly.type
_entity_poly.pdbx_seq_one_letter_code
_entity_poly.pdbx_strand_id
1 'polypeptide(L)'
;MRTRRDEWVVDTDGLSDEERVRTTREVLALFASGVAEVAFDVVTPDGPIPPGFEEAAKLLRHRAGGPVEDPGYWTFDRAPVDDEVWAALLAVAPSSYSADLYGPQGGAPVVSLADEATSVGVRATGERLAQVERVVGRDRLVPLAEWHARRRAARREARRRRSPHGSASPGS
;
A
#
# COMPACT_ATOMS: atom_id res chain seq x y z
N MET A 1 -7.62 -23.97 2.15
CA MET A 1 -7.63 -22.60 1.58
C MET A 1 -6.56 -22.56 0.49
N ARG A 2 -6.95 -22.58 -0.79
CA ARG A 2 -5.99 -22.54 -1.90
C ARG A 2 -5.36 -21.15 -1.90
N THR A 3 -4.05 -21.05 -1.72
CA THR A 3 -3.30 -19.82 -1.93
C THR A 3 -3.59 -19.36 -3.35
N ARG A 4 -4.19 -18.17 -3.51
CA ARG A 4 -4.35 -17.61 -4.84
C ARG A 4 -2.95 -17.30 -5.37
N ARG A 5 -2.62 -17.84 -6.54
CA ARG A 5 -1.26 -17.79 -7.13
C ARG A 5 -0.95 -16.46 -7.82
N ASP A 6 -1.90 -15.53 -7.76
CA ASP A 6 -1.85 -14.21 -8.39
C ASP A 6 -1.63 -13.08 -7.38
N GLU A 7 -1.58 -13.35 -6.08
CA GLU A 7 -1.42 -12.33 -5.04
C GLU A 7 0.02 -12.29 -4.51
N TRP A 8 0.65 -11.13 -4.67
CA TRP A 8 2.05 -10.90 -4.35
C TRP A 8 2.22 -9.63 -3.53
N VAL A 9 3.30 -9.56 -2.78
CA VAL A 9 3.76 -8.38 -2.07
C VAL A 9 5.12 -8.01 -2.64
N VAL A 10 5.27 -6.76 -3.04
CA VAL A 10 6.57 -6.13 -3.26
C VAL A 10 7.11 -5.73 -1.89
N ASP A 11 8.17 -6.40 -1.48
CA ASP A 11 8.88 -6.16 -0.24
C ASP A 11 9.80 -4.95 -0.38
N THR A 12 9.39 -3.84 0.22
CA THR A 12 10.15 -2.58 0.25
C THR A 12 11.04 -2.48 1.49
N ASP A 13 11.12 -3.51 2.33
CA ASP A 13 11.99 -3.50 3.50
C ASP A 13 13.45 -3.28 3.09
N GLY A 14 14.16 -2.50 3.91
CA GLY A 14 15.56 -2.10 3.68
C GLY A 14 15.79 -1.13 2.51
N LEU A 15 14.74 -0.64 1.82
CA LEU A 15 14.88 0.46 0.86
C LEU A 15 15.00 1.81 1.58
N SER A 16 15.75 2.74 0.98
CA SER A 16 15.66 4.15 1.34
C SER A 16 14.28 4.73 0.98
N ASP A 17 13.91 5.87 1.57
CA ASP A 17 12.65 6.55 1.25
C ASP A 17 12.54 6.88 -0.24
N GLU A 18 13.64 7.34 -0.86
CA GLU A 18 13.67 7.67 -2.29
C GLU A 18 13.43 6.41 -3.15
N GLU A 19 14.09 5.30 -2.83
CA GLU A 19 13.91 4.03 -3.54
C GLU A 19 12.51 3.46 -3.34
N ARG A 20 11.94 3.56 -2.13
CA ARG A 20 10.55 3.17 -1.87
C ARG A 20 9.60 3.99 -2.72
N VAL A 21 9.73 5.31 -2.72
CA VAL A 21 8.88 6.21 -3.52
C VAL A 21 8.98 5.90 -5.00
N ARG A 22 10.20 5.74 -5.53
CA ARG A 22 10.43 5.36 -6.92
C ARG A 22 9.80 4.00 -7.26
N THR A 23 10.07 2.97 -6.45
CA THR A 23 9.56 1.61 -6.66
C THR A 23 8.03 1.60 -6.65
N THR A 24 7.40 2.29 -5.70
CA THR A 24 5.94 2.42 -5.62
C THR A 24 5.38 3.05 -6.88
N ARG A 25 5.96 4.17 -7.36
CA ARG A 25 5.51 4.83 -8.60
C ARG A 25 5.67 3.94 -9.83
N GLU A 26 6.79 3.25 -9.96
CA GLU A 26 7.05 2.33 -11.07
C GLU A 26 6.07 1.15 -11.08
N VAL A 27 5.80 0.56 -9.90
CA VAL A 27 4.80 -0.50 -9.76
C VAL A 27 3.42 0.03 -10.14
N LEU A 28 2.99 1.18 -9.61
CA LEU A 28 1.68 1.77 -9.93
C LEU A 28 1.54 2.04 -11.43
N ALA A 29 2.58 2.55 -12.08
CA ALA A 29 2.59 2.83 -13.52
C ALA A 29 2.29 1.59 -14.37
N LEU A 30 2.72 0.39 -13.95
CA LEU A 30 2.38 -0.86 -14.64
C LEU A 30 0.88 -1.14 -14.67
N PHE A 31 0.10 -0.61 -13.73
CA PHE A 31 -1.33 -0.83 -13.61
C PHE A 31 -2.21 0.29 -14.18
N ALA A 32 -1.62 1.40 -14.63
CA ALA A 32 -2.35 2.61 -15.06
C ALA A 32 -3.52 2.32 -16.00
N SER A 33 -3.32 1.51 -17.04
CA SER A 33 -4.35 1.20 -18.04
C SER A 33 -5.47 0.26 -17.55
N GLY A 34 -5.31 -0.34 -16.37
CA GLY A 34 -6.23 -1.34 -15.82
C GLY A 34 -6.95 -0.88 -14.55
N VAL A 35 -6.80 0.38 -14.15
CA VAL A 35 -7.42 0.93 -12.95
C VAL A 35 -8.62 1.78 -13.37
N ALA A 36 -9.77 1.51 -12.75
CA ALA A 36 -11.01 2.23 -13.00
C ALA A 36 -11.43 3.07 -11.79
N GLU A 37 -11.19 2.56 -10.58
CA GLU A 37 -11.54 3.24 -9.33
C GLU A 37 -10.38 3.18 -8.35
N VAL A 38 -10.37 4.12 -7.42
CA VAL A 38 -9.39 4.13 -6.35
C VAL A 38 -10.01 4.58 -5.02
N ALA A 39 -9.50 4.02 -3.93
CA ALA A 39 -9.78 4.44 -2.58
C ALA A 39 -8.47 4.74 -1.85
N PHE A 40 -8.48 5.74 -0.96
CA PHE A 40 -7.29 6.10 -0.19
C PHE A 40 -7.62 6.50 1.22
N ASP A 41 -6.61 6.31 2.06
CA ASP A 41 -6.44 6.97 3.33
C ASP A 41 -5.14 7.78 3.28
N VAL A 42 -5.27 9.10 3.34
CA VAL A 42 -4.14 10.02 3.24
C VAL A 42 -3.99 10.78 4.55
N VAL A 43 -2.86 10.50 5.20
CA VAL A 43 -2.33 11.27 6.32
C VAL A 43 -1.35 12.29 5.74
N THR A 44 -1.39 13.53 6.22
CA THR A 44 -0.33 14.50 5.91
C THR A 44 0.99 13.96 6.45
N PRO A 45 2.07 13.87 5.64
CA PRO A 45 3.32 13.29 6.10
C PRO A 45 3.87 14.00 7.34
N ASP A 46 4.38 13.24 8.31
CA ASP A 46 5.04 13.79 9.51
C ASP A 46 6.40 14.47 9.21
N GLY A 47 6.91 14.31 7.98
CA GLY A 47 8.21 14.81 7.51
C GLY A 47 8.10 15.86 6.40
N PRO A 48 9.20 16.09 5.64
CA PRO A 48 9.19 17.01 4.51
C PRO A 48 8.12 16.62 3.48
N ILE A 49 7.26 17.58 3.14
CA ILE A 49 6.19 17.38 2.16
C ILE A 49 6.83 17.19 0.76
N PRO A 50 6.54 16.08 0.06
CA PRO A 50 7.07 15.87 -1.27
C PRO A 50 6.60 16.94 -2.26
N PRO A 51 7.41 17.30 -3.27
CA PRO A 51 6.98 18.23 -4.31
C PRO A 51 5.68 17.78 -5.00
N GLY A 52 4.72 18.69 -5.11
CA GLY A 52 3.41 18.46 -5.74
C GLY A 52 2.41 17.66 -4.89
N PHE A 53 2.78 17.27 -3.66
CA PHE A 53 1.88 16.54 -2.77
C PHE A 53 0.67 17.38 -2.36
N GLU A 54 0.84 18.64 -1.97
CA GLU A 54 -0.27 19.47 -1.46
C GLU A 54 -1.33 19.72 -2.53
N GLU A 55 -0.91 20.04 -3.75
CA GLU A 55 -1.77 20.28 -4.90
C GLU A 55 -2.51 19.01 -5.32
N ALA A 56 -1.81 17.87 -5.35
CA ALA A 56 -2.40 16.57 -5.64
C ALA A 56 -3.40 16.15 -4.54
N ALA A 57 -3.04 16.30 -3.28
CA ALA A 57 -3.91 16.01 -2.15
C ALA A 57 -5.15 16.91 -2.17
N LYS A 58 -4.99 18.20 -2.47
CA LYS A 58 -6.11 19.14 -2.62
C LYS A 58 -7.04 18.75 -3.77
N LEU A 59 -6.49 18.35 -4.91
CA LEU A 59 -7.28 17.85 -6.04
C LEU A 59 -8.09 16.62 -5.63
N LEU A 60 -7.43 15.60 -5.06
CA LEU A 60 -8.08 14.37 -4.65
C LEU A 60 -9.15 14.61 -3.58
N ARG A 61 -8.88 15.48 -2.59
CA ARG A 61 -9.89 15.95 -1.60
C ARG A 61 -11.09 16.60 -2.28
N HIS A 62 -10.87 17.43 -3.29
CA HIS A 62 -11.96 18.06 -4.03
C HIS A 62 -12.80 17.02 -4.77
N ARG A 63 -12.15 16.05 -5.43
CA ARG A 63 -12.84 14.95 -6.13
C ARG A 63 -13.59 14.01 -5.19
N ALA A 64 -13.16 13.92 -3.92
CA ALA A 64 -13.83 13.16 -2.87
C ALA A 64 -15.23 13.66 -2.51
N GLY A 65 -15.50 14.95 -2.66
CA GLY A 65 -16.78 15.54 -2.28
C GLY A 65 -17.13 15.40 -0.79
N GLY A 66 -16.21 14.90 0.04
CA GLY A 66 -16.39 14.69 1.47
C GLY A 66 -16.04 15.94 2.30
N PRO A 67 -16.64 16.10 3.48
CA PRO A 67 -16.25 17.14 4.42
C PRO A 67 -14.80 16.91 4.88
N VAL A 68 -13.99 17.97 4.85
CA VAL A 68 -12.63 17.97 5.42
C VAL A 68 -12.78 18.04 6.94
N GLU A 69 -13.03 16.91 7.60
CA GLU A 69 -13.22 16.88 9.06
C GLU A 69 -11.90 16.99 9.82
N ASP A 70 -10.76 16.69 9.18
CA ASP A 70 -9.41 16.87 9.73
C ASP A 70 -8.43 17.36 8.64
N PRO A 71 -7.73 18.49 8.81
CA PRO A 71 -6.71 18.93 7.86
C PRO A 71 -5.57 17.90 7.69
N GLY A 72 -5.29 17.10 8.72
CA GLY A 72 -4.20 16.12 8.76
C GLY A 72 -4.57 14.72 8.25
N TYR A 73 -5.86 14.41 8.12
CA TYR A 73 -6.36 13.08 7.75
C TYR A 73 -7.59 13.18 6.87
N TRP A 74 -7.60 12.48 5.75
CA TRP A 74 -8.79 12.39 4.92
C TRP A 74 -8.82 11.07 4.16
N THR A 75 -10.05 10.59 3.95
CA THR A 75 -10.31 9.37 3.21
C THR A 75 -11.09 9.66 1.94
N PHE A 76 -10.98 8.73 1.02
CA PHE A 76 -11.71 8.73 -0.22
C PHE A 76 -12.13 7.31 -0.53
N ASP A 77 -13.44 7.09 -0.57
CA ASP A 77 -13.99 5.80 -0.93
C ASP A 77 -14.30 5.77 -2.42
N ARG A 78 -13.63 4.85 -3.13
CA ARG A 78 -13.91 4.42 -4.50
C ARG A 78 -14.48 5.51 -5.42
N ALA A 79 -13.60 6.27 -6.05
CA ALA A 79 -14.05 7.09 -7.18
C ALA A 79 -13.28 6.84 -8.48
N PRO A 80 -13.89 7.25 -9.61
CA PRO A 80 -13.33 7.04 -10.92
C PRO A 80 -11.96 7.67 -11.08
N VAL A 81 -11.10 6.96 -11.80
CA VAL A 81 -9.78 7.45 -12.18
C VAL A 81 -9.84 8.03 -13.60
N ASP A 82 -9.52 9.32 -13.71
CA ASP A 82 -9.15 9.97 -14.97
C ASP A 82 -7.63 10.30 -14.94
N ASP A 83 -7.11 10.88 -16.02
CA ASP A 83 -5.68 11.20 -16.13
C ASP A 83 -5.20 12.16 -15.02
N GLU A 84 -6.06 13.09 -14.58
CA GLU A 84 -5.74 14.06 -13.54
C GLU A 84 -5.67 13.41 -12.16
N VAL A 85 -6.66 12.57 -11.84
CA VAL A 85 -6.70 11.75 -10.62
C VAL A 85 -5.54 10.77 -10.60
N TRP A 86 -5.17 10.17 -11.74
CA TRP A 86 -4.02 9.28 -11.83
C TRP A 86 -2.69 9.99 -11.57
N ALA A 87 -2.50 11.18 -12.15
CA ALA A 87 -1.31 11.98 -11.89
C ALA A 87 -1.20 12.38 -10.41
N ALA A 88 -2.31 12.80 -9.80
CA ALA A 88 -2.36 13.13 -8.38
C ALA A 88 -2.14 11.91 -7.47
N LEU A 89 -2.67 10.75 -7.84
CA LEU A 89 -2.44 9.47 -7.17
C LEU A 89 -0.94 9.17 -7.10
N LEU A 90 -0.19 9.30 -8.20
CA LEU A 90 1.24 9.02 -8.21
C LEU A 90 2.07 9.96 -7.32
N ALA A 91 1.56 11.16 -7.05
CA ALA A 91 2.19 12.12 -6.14
C ALA A 91 1.94 11.77 -4.66
N VAL A 92 0.75 11.30 -4.33
CA VAL A 92 0.29 11.10 -2.93
C VAL A 92 0.47 9.67 -2.43
N ALA A 93 0.24 8.66 -3.28
CA ALA A 93 0.18 7.26 -2.90
C ALA A 93 1.45 6.71 -2.19
N PRO A 94 2.69 7.13 -2.54
CA PRO A 94 3.88 6.69 -1.80
C PRO A 94 3.93 7.14 -0.33
N SER A 95 3.14 8.16 0.02
CA SER A 95 3.05 8.71 1.39
C SER A 95 1.66 8.51 2.00
N SER A 96 0.73 7.83 1.30
CA SER A 96 -0.59 7.53 1.83
C SER A 96 -0.52 6.42 2.87
N TYR A 97 -1.32 6.52 3.92
CA TYR A 97 -1.43 5.45 4.91
C TYR A 97 -1.97 4.16 4.27
N SER A 98 -2.96 4.30 3.37
CA SER A 98 -3.35 3.22 2.48
C SER A 98 -3.87 3.72 1.12
N ALA A 99 -3.76 2.86 0.12
CA ALA A 99 -4.30 3.10 -1.22
C ALA A 99 -4.75 1.79 -1.86
N ASP A 100 -6.02 1.68 -2.22
CA ASP A 100 -6.57 0.51 -2.92
C ASP A 100 -7.04 0.89 -4.31
N LEU A 101 -6.45 0.25 -5.33
CA LEU A 101 -6.75 0.49 -6.73
C LEU A 101 -7.58 -0.68 -7.26
N TYR A 102 -8.67 -0.39 -7.95
CA TYR A 102 -9.64 -1.38 -8.43
C TYR A 102 -9.71 -1.38 -9.95
N GLY A 103 -9.82 -2.57 -10.53
CA GLY A 103 -10.06 -2.73 -11.96
C GLY A 103 -11.52 -2.50 -12.36
N PRO A 104 -11.83 -2.47 -13.67
CA PRO A 104 -13.17 -2.17 -14.19
C PRO A 104 -14.28 -3.11 -13.70
N GLN A 105 -13.94 -4.35 -13.35
CA GLN A 105 -14.88 -5.35 -12.86
C GLN A 105 -15.21 -5.17 -11.37
N GLY A 106 -14.55 -4.22 -10.69
CA GLY A 106 -14.65 -4.03 -9.25
C GLY A 106 -14.14 -5.24 -8.45
N GLY A 107 -14.65 -5.38 -7.22
CA GLY A 107 -14.27 -6.46 -6.31
C GLY A 107 -13.03 -6.14 -5.47
N ALA A 108 -12.07 -7.05 -5.47
CA ALA A 108 -10.83 -6.92 -4.68
C ALA A 108 -9.79 -6.07 -5.43
N PRO A 109 -8.96 -5.28 -4.72
CA PRO A 109 -8.01 -4.37 -5.36
C PRO A 109 -6.97 -5.12 -6.19
N VAL A 110 -6.54 -4.51 -7.30
CA VAL A 110 -5.43 -4.97 -8.15
C VAL A 110 -4.08 -4.50 -7.63
N VAL A 111 -4.05 -3.37 -6.91
CA VAL A 111 -2.91 -2.88 -6.14
C VAL A 111 -3.43 -2.38 -4.79
N SER A 112 -2.74 -2.69 -3.72
CA SER A 112 -3.04 -2.22 -2.36
C SER A 112 -1.74 -1.75 -1.70
N LEU A 113 -1.69 -0.48 -1.29
CA LEU A 113 -0.61 0.09 -0.49
C LEU A 113 -1.06 0.13 0.96
N ALA A 114 -0.17 -0.23 1.87
CA ALA A 114 -0.39 -0.13 3.30
C ALA A 114 0.83 0.45 4.01
N ASP A 115 0.58 1.13 5.12
CA ASP A 115 1.59 1.68 6.02
C ASP A 115 2.63 2.52 5.25
N GLU A 116 2.20 3.58 4.55
CA GLU A 116 3.10 4.47 3.76
C GLU A 116 3.88 3.73 2.66
N ALA A 117 3.18 2.80 2.00
CA ALA A 117 3.73 1.92 0.98
C ALA A 117 4.92 1.07 1.44
N THR A 118 5.06 0.82 2.74
CA THR A 118 6.03 -0.16 3.27
C THR A 118 5.63 -1.61 2.96
N SER A 119 4.41 -1.81 2.44
CA SER A 119 3.95 -3.04 1.83
C SER A 119 3.08 -2.73 0.62
N VAL A 120 3.50 -3.15 -0.57
CA VAL A 120 2.74 -2.99 -1.82
C VAL A 120 2.21 -4.35 -2.28
N GLY A 121 0.94 -4.61 -2.02
CA GLY A 121 0.24 -5.78 -2.53
C GLY A 121 -0.17 -5.60 -3.99
N VAL A 122 0.04 -6.60 -4.83
CA VAL A 122 -0.40 -6.60 -6.22
C VAL A 122 -1.10 -7.92 -6.57
N ARG A 123 -2.13 -7.83 -7.43
CA ARG A 123 -2.72 -9.00 -8.09
C ARG A 123 -2.23 -9.07 -9.53
N ALA A 124 -1.33 -10.01 -9.81
CA ALA A 124 -0.69 -10.15 -11.12
C ALA A 124 -0.43 -11.62 -11.49
N THR A 125 -0.60 -11.93 -12.77
CA THR A 125 -0.25 -13.22 -13.37
C THR A 125 0.44 -13.02 -14.72
N GLY A 126 1.09 -14.07 -15.22
CA GLY A 126 1.65 -14.10 -16.57
C GLY A 126 2.60 -12.92 -16.84
N GLU A 127 2.35 -12.21 -17.94
CA GLU A 127 3.17 -11.08 -18.37
C GLU A 127 3.18 -9.94 -17.35
N ARG A 128 2.06 -9.64 -16.69
CA ARG A 128 2.00 -8.57 -15.68
C ARG A 128 2.89 -8.90 -14.49
N LEU A 129 2.93 -10.16 -14.07
CA LEU A 129 3.82 -10.59 -13.00
C LEU A 129 5.29 -10.45 -13.42
N ALA A 130 5.63 -10.85 -14.64
CA ALA A 130 6.98 -10.70 -15.19
C ALA A 130 7.39 -9.21 -15.35
N GLN A 131 6.44 -8.32 -15.62
CA GLN A 131 6.67 -6.87 -15.62
C GLN A 131 7.02 -6.35 -14.22
N VAL A 132 6.24 -6.74 -13.21
CA VAL A 132 6.52 -6.37 -11.81
C VAL A 132 7.90 -6.91 -11.39
N GLU A 133 8.19 -8.18 -11.70
CA GLU A 133 9.47 -8.81 -11.39
C GLU A 133 10.68 -8.08 -12.01
N ARG A 134 10.55 -7.56 -13.23
CA ARG A 134 11.60 -6.76 -13.87
C ARG A 134 11.84 -5.42 -13.19
N VAL A 135 10.80 -4.83 -12.60
CA VAL A 135 10.90 -3.55 -11.86
C VAL A 135 11.55 -3.76 -10.50
N VAL A 136 11.07 -4.74 -9.72
CA VAL A 136 11.42 -4.87 -8.30
C VAL A 136 12.50 -5.92 -8.04
N GLY A 137 12.79 -6.78 -9.00
CA GLY A 137 13.63 -7.96 -8.84
C GLY A 137 12.88 -9.11 -8.17
N ARG A 138 13.21 -10.35 -8.55
CA ARG A 138 12.54 -11.56 -8.05
C ARG A 138 12.60 -11.68 -6.52
N ASP A 139 13.71 -11.28 -5.92
CA ASP A 139 13.96 -11.43 -4.49
C ASP A 139 13.04 -10.55 -3.63
N ARG A 140 12.49 -9.47 -4.19
CA ARG A 140 11.54 -8.58 -3.52
C ARG A 140 10.08 -8.98 -3.76
N LEU A 141 9.82 -10.05 -4.50
CA LEU A 141 8.45 -10.46 -4.84
C LEU A 141 8.04 -11.69 -4.05
N VAL A 142 7.26 -11.48 -2.99
CA VAL A 142 6.86 -12.52 -2.03
C VAL A 142 5.38 -12.88 -2.24
N PRO A 143 5.01 -14.17 -2.32
CA PRO A 143 3.59 -14.55 -2.32
C PRO A 143 2.87 -14.01 -1.08
N LEU A 144 1.69 -13.43 -1.24
CA LEU A 144 0.97 -12.74 -0.15
C LEU A 144 0.76 -13.63 1.09
N ALA A 145 0.43 -14.92 0.88
CA ALA A 145 0.24 -15.84 2.00
C ALA A 145 1.53 -16.14 2.76
N GLU A 146 2.66 -16.16 2.06
CA GLU A 146 3.98 -16.32 2.69
C GLU A 146 4.33 -15.06 3.50
N TRP A 147 4.09 -13.88 2.93
CA TRP A 147 4.25 -12.60 3.64
C TRP A 147 3.43 -12.56 4.93
N HIS A 148 2.15 -12.92 4.88
CA HIS A 148 1.29 -13.02 6.06
C HIS A 148 1.77 -14.08 7.07
N ALA A 149 2.34 -15.20 6.61
CA ALA A 149 2.92 -16.20 7.51
C ALA A 149 4.14 -15.63 8.25
N ARG A 150 5.06 -14.96 7.54
CA ARG A 150 6.25 -14.29 8.11
C ARG A 150 5.85 -13.23 9.14
N ARG A 151 4.91 -12.33 8.81
CA ARG A 151 4.44 -11.29 9.75
C ARG A 151 3.73 -11.86 10.98
N ARG A 152 2.92 -12.92 10.82
CA ARG A 152 2.29 -13.60 11.96
C ARG A 152 3.32 -14.25 12.87
N ALA A 153 4.38 -14.85 12.32
CA ALA A 153 5.47 -15.42 13.10
C ALA A 153 6.24 -14.34 13.88
N ALA A 154 6.62 -13.25 13.22
CA ALA A 154 7.31 -12.11 13.85
C ALA A 154 6.48 -11.49 14.99
N ARG A 155 5.17 -11.29 14.79
CA ARG A 155 4.26 -10.77 15.84
C ARG A 155 4.18 -11.72 17.05
N ARG A 156 4.15 -13.04 16.84
CA ARG A 156 4.15 -14.04 17.92
C ARG A 156 5.47 -13.99 18.70
N GLU A 157 6.59 -13.89 18.01
CA GLU A 157 7.91 -13.79 18.62
C GLU A 157 8.07 -12.50 19.44
N ALA A 158 7.64 -11.35 18.90
CA ALA A 158 7.65 -10.08 19.62
C ALA A 158 6.77 -10.14 20.89
N ARG A 159 5.61 -10.80 20.81
CA ARG A 159 4.74 -11.01 21.98
C ARG A 159 5.41 -11.89 23.04
N ARG A 160 6.12 -12.96 22.65
CA ARG A 160 6.89 -13.80 23.58
C ARG A 160 7.97 -13.00 24.30
N ARG A 161 8.73 -12.17 23.57
CA ARG A 161 9.77 -11.30 24.15
C ARG A 161 9.21 -10.23 25.08
N ARG A 162 8.02 -9.69 24.79
CA ARG A 162 7.32 -8.72 25.65
C ARG A 162 6.62 -9.36 26.86
N SER A 163 6.62 -10.68 26.99
CA SER A 163 6.14 -11.40 28.17
C SER A 163 7.29 -12.18 28.83
N PRO A 164 8.25 -11.51 29.52
CA PRO A 164 9.30 -12.23 30.23
C PRO A 164 8.79 -12.88 31.51
N HIS A 165 7.63 -12.49 32.04
CA HIS A 165 7.13 -12.96 33.32
C HIS A 165 5.71 -13.49 33.17
N GLY A 166 5.60 -14.82 33.02
CA GLY A 166 4.48 -15.52 33.63
C GLY A 166 4.57 -15.24 35.13
N SER A 167 3.60 -14.48 35.65
CA SER A 167 3.40 -14.28 37.07
C SER A 167 3.30 -15.67 37.72
N ALA A 168 4.39 -16.14 38.32
CA ALA A 168 4.27 -17.17 39.33
C ALA A 168 3.52 -16.50 40.49
N SER A 169 2.22 -16.78 40.58
CA SER A 169 1.44 -16.45 41.78
C SER A 169 2.15 -17.09 42.98
N PRO A 170 2.56 -16.33 44.01
CA PRO A 170 2.91 -16.96 45.27
C PRO A 170 1.59 -17.46 45.88
N GLY A 171 1.40 -18.77 45.85
CA GLY A 171 0.35 -19.41 46.62
C GLY A 171 0.56 -19.09 48.10
N SER A 172 -0.48 -18.53 48.72
CA SER A 172 -0.64 -18.48 50.18
C SER A 172 -1.44 -19.69 50.63
#